data_AF-A0A7Z9WKL6-F1
#
_entry.id   AF-A0A7Z9WKL6-F1
#
_cell.length_a   1.000
_cell.length_b   1.000
_cell.length_c   1.000
_cell.angle_alpha   90.00
_cell.angle_beta   90.00
_cell.angle_gamma   90.00
#
_symmetry.space_group_name_H-M   'P 1'
#
loop_
_entity.id
_entity.type
_entity.pdbx_description
1 polymer ?
#
loop_
_entity_poly.entity_id
_entity_poly.type
_entity_poly.pdbx_seq_one_letter_code
_entity_poly.pdbx_strand_id
1 'polypeptide(L)' 'GLRLVEEGVSFRGFEGRFGRKLEEVYGRELRELEGLGLIEVDGGRVRLTPRGRLLGNEVFQRFLPEP' A
#
# COMPACT_ATOMS: atom_id res chain seq x y z
N GLY A 1 8.75 8.03 4.78
CA GLY A 1 7.56 7.24 5.13
C GLY A 1 6.62 7.17 3.94
N LEU A 2 6.03 6.00 3.69
CA LEU A 2 4.97 5.79 2.68
C LEU A 2 3.70 6.47 3.19
N ARG A 3 3.28 7.59 2.60
CA ARG A 3 2.03 8.26 2.99
C ARG A 3 0.88 7.72 2.14
N LEU A 4 0.25 6.65 2.62
CA LEU A 4 -0.86 5.96 1.96
C LEU A 4 -2.21 6.73 2.01
N VAL A 5 -2.27 7.89 2.68
CA VAL A 5 -3.52 8.51 3.12
C VAL A 5 -4.11 9.52 2.12
N GLU A 6 -3.29 10.39 1.51
CA GLU A 6 -3.77 11.38 0.52
C GLU A 6 -3.16 11.17 -0.88
N GLU A 7 -1.84 11.01 -0.99
CA GLU A 7 -1.17 10.84 -2.30
C GLU A 7 -1.20 9.41 -2.82
N GLY A 8 -1.33 8.43 -1.93
CA GLY A 8 -1.11 7.02 -2.25
C GLY A 8 0.33 6.69 -2.60
N VAL A 9 0.61 5.42 -2.85
CA VAL A 9 1.93 4.95 -3.29
C VAL A 9 1.85 4.62 -4.78
N SER A 10 2.59 5.36 -5.61
CA SER A 10 2.72 5.05 -7.04
C SER A 10 3.70 3.90 -7.23
N PHE A 11 3.34 2.92 -8.06
CA PHE A 11 4.26 1.82 -8.41
C PHE A 11 5.55 2.37 -9.00
N ARG A 12 5.44 3.29 -9.96
CA ARG A 12 6.60 3.92 -10.61
C ARG A 12 7.40 4.79 -9.64
N GLY A 13 6.72 5.53 -8.76
CA GLY A 13 7.39 6.36 -7.76
C GLY A 13 8.13 5.53 -6.70
N PHE A 14 7.55 4.38 -6.32
CA PHE A 14 8.18 3.42 -5.42
C PHE A 14 9.39 2.75 -6.08
N GLU A 15 9.22 2.23 -7.30
CA GLU A 15 10.30 1.63 -8.07
C GLU A 15 11.46 2.60 -8.30
N GLY A 16 11.17 3.87 -8.63
CA GLY A 16 12.21 4.89 -8.78
C GLY A 16 12.97 5.21 -7.48
N ARG A 17 12.34 5.09 -6.31
CA ARG A 17 12.99 5.34 -5.00
C ARG A 17 13.74 4.14 -4.44
N PHE A 18 13.22 2.94 -4.68
CA PHE A 18 13.69 1.71 -4.02
C PHE A 18 14.32 0.70 -4.99
N GLY A 19 14.25 0.93 -6.30
CA GLY A 19 14.78 0.04 -7.33
C GLY A 19 14.06 -1.31 -7.44
N ARG A 20 12.90 -1.46 -6.80
CA ARG A 20 12.09 -2.69 -6.77
C ARG A 20 10.62 -2.34 -6.96
N LYS A 21 9.85 -3.23 -7.58
CA LYS A 21 8.41 -3.00 -7.75
C LYS A 21 7.69 -3.18 -6.41
N LEU A 22 6.71 -2.34 -6.14
CA LEU A 22 5.90 -2.44 -4.92
C LEU A 22 5.23 -3.82 -4.82
N GLU A 23 4.78 -4.38 -5.94
CA GLU A 23 4.15 -5.69 -6.03
C GLU A 23 5.12 -6.85 -5.75
N GLU A 24 6.41 -6.68 -6.03
CA GLU A 24 7.43 -7.70 -5.72
C GLU A 24 7.74 -7.74 -4.23
N VAL A 25 7.62 -6.61 -3.54
CA VAL A 25 7.93 -6.49 -2.11
C VAL A 25 6.70 -6.78 -1.25
N TYR A 26 5.54 -6.26 -1.67
CA TYR A 26 4.30 -6.25 -0.88
C TYR A 26 3.09 -6.86 -1.62
N GLY A 27 3.30 -7.61 -2.70
CA GLY A 27 2.20 -8.11 -3.53
C GLY A 27 1.26 -9.08 -2.84
N ARG A 28 1.68 -9.73 -1.75
CA ARG A 28 0.79 -10.57 -0.94
C ARG A 28 -0.15 -9.69 -0.10
N GLU A 29 0.42 -8.73 0.60
CA GLU A 29 -0.26 -7.79 1.48
C GLU A 29 -1.24 -6.92 0.67
N LEU A 30 -0.82 -6.44 -0.51
CA LEU A 30 -1.68 -5.69 -1.41
C LEU A 30 -2.92 -6.51 -1.82
N ARG A 31 -2.75 -7.76 -2.25
CA ARG A 31 -3.88 -8.63 -2.63
C ARG A 31 -4.82 -8.90 -1.47
N GLU A 32 -4.29 -9.09 -0.26
CA GLU A 32 -5.11 -9.31 0.92
C GLU A 32 -5.91 -8.05 1.30
N LEU A 33 -5.25 -6.90 1.33
CA LEU A 33 -5.88 -5.62 1.66
C LEU A 33 -6.90 -5.19 0.60
N GLU A 34 -6.63 -5.48 -0.67
CA GLU A 34 -7.57 -5.26 -1.78
C GLU A 34 -8.78 -6.19 -1.64
N GLY A 35 -8.56 -7.48 -1.34
CA GLY A 35 -9.64 -8.44 -1.06
C GLY A 35 -10.50 -8.06 0.16
N LEU A 36 -9.93 -7.37 1.14
CA LEU A 36 -10.64 -6.82 2.30
C LEU A 36 -11.32 -5.47 2.01
N GLY A 37 -11.12 -4.88 0.83
CA GLY A 37 -11.65 -3.57 0.43
C GLY A 37 -11.03 -2.40 1.21
N LEU A 38 -9.81 -2.58 1.73
CA LEU A 38 -9.10 -1.57 2.53
C LEU A 38 -8.19 -0.69 1.68
N ILE A 39 -7.72 -1.21 0.54
CA ILE A 39 -7.01 -0.44 -0.47
C ILE A 39 -7.73 -0.52 -1.81
N GLU A 40 -7.44 0.45 -2.65
CA GLU A 40 -7.81 0.46 -4.05
C GLU A 40 -6.56 0.69 -4.91
N VAL A 41 -6.51 -0.01 -6.05
CA VAL A 41 -5.46 0.16 -7.06
C VAL A 41 -6.06 0.91 -8.24
N ASP A 42 -5.55 2.10 -8.51
CA ASP A 42 -6.03 2.97 -9.59
C ASP A 42 -4.84 3.56 -10.36
N GLY A 43 -4.85 3.39 -11.69
CA GLY A 43 -3.92 4.08 -12.61
C GLY A 43 -2.43 3.91 -12.27
N GLY A 44 -2.06 2.80 -11.64
CA GLY A 44 -0.69 2.57 -11.19
C GLY A 44 -0.33 3.19 -9.82
N ARG A 45 -1.32 3.40 -8.96
CA ARG A 45 -1.18 3.82 -7.56
C ARG A 45 -2.03 2.94 -6.65
N VAL A 46 -1.55 2.74 -5.43
CA VAL A 46 -2.29 2.15 -4.31
C VAL A 46 -2.72 3.27 -3.36
N ARG A 47 -3.99 3.33 -2.99
CA ARG A 47 -4.54 4.26 -1.97
C ARG A 47 -5.37 3.51 -0.94
N LEU A 48 -5.50 4.09 0.25
CA LEU A 48 -6.45 3.60 1.25
C LEU A 48 -7.88 4.04 0.89
N THR A 49 -8.80 3.09 0.92
CA THR A 49 -10.24 3.40 0.84
C THR A 49 -10.69 4.15 2.11
N PRO A 50 -11.88 4.77 2.13
CA PRO A 50 -12.42 5.35 3.35
C PRO A 50 -12.42 4.37 4.55
N ARG A 51 -12.69 3.09 4.29
CA ARG A 51 -12.62 2.01 5.29
C ARG A 51 -11.18 1.72 5.71
N GLY A 52 -10.25 1.64 4.75
CA GLY A 52 -8.83 1.45 5.04
C GLY A 52 -8.22 2.57 5.87
N ARG A 53 -8.69 3.82 5.69
CA ARG A 53 -8.24 4.96 6.52
C ARG A 53 -8.63 4.83 7.98
N LEU A 54 -9.82 4.28 8.27
CA LEU A 54 -10.27 4.01 9.65
C LEU A 54 -9.42 2.92 10.32
N LEU A 55 -8.95 1.95 9.54
CA LEU A 55 -8.06 0.87 10.00
C LEU A 55 -6.58 1.18 9.76
N GLY A 56 -6.24 2.44 9.47
CA GLY A 56 -4.92 2.82 8.98
C GLY A 56 -3.77 2.30 9.85
N ASN A 57 -3.90 2.36 11.18
CA ASN A 57 -2.89 1.85 12.11
C ASN A 57 -2.63 0.34 11.93
N GLU A 58 -3.67 -0.47 11.74
CA GLU A 58 -3.54 -1.92 11.54
C GLU A 58 -3.00 -2.26 10.15
N VAL A 59 -3.41 -1.49 9.13
CA VAL A 59 -2.90 -1.65 7.77
C VAL A 59 -1.41 -1.32 7.72
N PHE A 60 -0.97 -0.24 8.38
CA PHE A 60 0.45 0.13 8.47
C PHE A 60 1.30 -0.92 9.20
N GLN A 61 0.77 -1.61 10.21
CA GLN A 61 1.52 -2.68 10.90
C GLN A 61 1.88 -3.84 9.97
N ARG A 62 1.03 -4.15 8.98
CA ARG A 62 1.31 -5.20 7.99
C ARG A 62 2.41 -4.84 6.98
N PHE A 63 2.77 -3.56 6.90
CA PHE A 63 3.87 -3.08 6.03
C PHE A 63 5.19 -2.92 6.78
N LEU A 64 5.21 -3.09 8.11
CA LEU A 64 6.46 -3.10 8.88
C LEU A 64 7.07 -4.50 8.79
N PRO A 65 8.37 -4.63 8.45
CA PRO A 65 9.05 -5.91 8.60
C PRO A 65 8.99 -6.34 10.07
N GLU A 66 8.72 -7.62 10.33
CA GLU A 66 8.90 -8.20 11.66
C GLU A 66 10.33 -7.91 12.17
N PRO A 67 10.51 -7.62 13.46
CA PRO A 67 11.79 -7.19 14.03
C PRO A 67 12.93 -8.21 13.89
#